data_AF-V4QGE2-F1
#
_entry.id   AF-V4QGE2-F1
#
_cell.length_a   1.000
_cell.length_b   1.000
_cell.length_c   1.000
_cell.angle_alpha   90.00
_cell.angle_beta   90.00
_cell.angle_gamma   90.00
#
_symmetry.space_group_name_H-M   'P 1'
#
loop_
_entity.id
_entity.type
_entity.pdbx_description
1 polymer ?
#
loop_
_entity_poly.entity_id
_entity_poly.type
_entity_poly.pdbx_seq_one_letter_code
_entity_poly.pdbx_strand_id
1 'polypeptide(L)'
;MNDQQADQFWKFVRGDLSTDGFEAWLYSQTDLEAAVGEALYFTLISTNYRSIEEIYSVKKTLEALLRPLMTCECAALPNSAVVPMGMQGLDGRFFATVDTVAEYGPEVWWLYASRCRACGQGWLVAQEERIYDDLFLKRLTVEEIENVVGGNWPEEFRTYESVLIAGRQLSRSCRFIDPLAHSLTDTARILKRDRSDMPDAELASLLGVDIDHARAILKASSRHTSR
;
A
#
# COMPACT_ATOMS: atom_id res chain seq x y z
N MET A 1 -22.49 15.65 8.22
CA MET A 1 -21.78 15.11 7.05
C MET A 1 -22.40 13.77 6.69
N ASN A 2 -22.74 13.53 5.43
CA ASN A 2 -23.20 12.22 4.95
C ASN A 2 -22.04 11.34 4.46
N ASP A 3 -22.30 10.06 4.23
CA ASP A 3 -21.26 9.08 3.84
C ASP A 3 -20.57 9.43 2.51
N GLN A 4 -21.32 9.99 1.55
CA GLN A 4 -20.77 10.39 0.25
C GLN A 4 -19.79 11.56 0.39
N GLN A 5 -20.14 12.57 1.20
CA GLN A 5 -19.25 13.69 1.51
C GLN A 5 -17.99 13.21 2.25
N ALA A 6 -18.15 12.33 3.24
CA ALA A 6 -17.04 11.75 3.97
C ALA A 6 -16.08 10.96 3.04
N ASP A 7 -16.62 10.15 2.12
CA ASP A 7 -15.82 9.41 1.13
C ASP A 7 -15.04 10.35 0.19
N GLN A 8 -15.67 11.43 -0.30
CA GLN A 8 -14.99 12.40 -1.16
C GLN A 8 -13.87 13.14 -0.42
N PHE A 9 -14.10 13.56 0.83
CA PHE A 9 -13.04 14.13 1.63
C PHE A 9 -11.90 13.14 1.87
N TRP A 10 -12.20 11.88 2.20
CA TRP A 10 -11.16 10.86 2.38
C TRP A 10 -10.36 10.63 1.11
N LYS A 11 -11.02 10.51 -0.07
CA LYS A 11 -10.35 10.38 -1.36
C LYS A 11 -9.38 11.53 -1.61
N PHE A 12 -9.78 12.77 -1.30
CA PHE A 12 -8.88 13.91 -1.42
C PHE A 12 -7.72 13.86 -0.41
N VAL A 13 -8.01 13.59 0.86
CA VAL A 13 -7.01 13.47 1.94
C VAL A 13 -5.93 12.46 1.59
N ARG A 14 -6.32 11.27 1.12
CA ARG A 14 -5.39 10.17 0.77
C ARG A 14 -4.83 10.25 -0.66
N GLY A 15 -5.28 11.21 -1.47
CA GLY A 15 -4.74 11.45 -2.82
C GLY A 15 -5.35 10.61 -3.94
N ASP A 16 -6.44 9.90 -3.69
CA ASP A 16 -7.21 9.18 -4.72
C ASP A 16 -8.06 10.12 -5.58
N LEU A 17 -8.29 11.36 -5.11
CA LEU A 17 -8.95 12.43 -5.86
C LEU A 17 -7.94 13.55 -6.12
N SER A 18 -7.82 13.95 -7.40
CA SER A 18 -6.97 15.07 -7.79
C SER A 18 -7.45 16.37 -7.16
N THR A 19 -6.54 17.33 -7.01
CA THR A 19 -6.89 18.65 -6.46
C THR A 19 -7.98 19.34 -7.29
N ASP A 20 -7.85 19.37 -8.61
CA ASP A 20 -8.86 19.95 -9.50
C ASP A 20 -10.21 19.23 -9.39
N GLY A 21 -10.18 17.90 -9.25
CA GLY A 21 -11.39 17.09 -9.06
C GLY A 21 -12.08 17.37 -7.72
N PHE A 22 -11.29 17.55 -6.66
CA PHE A 22 -11.78 17.93 -5.34
C PHE A 22 -12.38 19.34 -5.35
N GLU A 23 -11.71 20.30 -5.98
CA GLU A 23 -12.20 21.68 -6.08
C GLU A 23 -13.52 21.76 -6.86
N ALA A 24 -13.60 21.08 -8.02
CA ALA A 24 -14.83 21.00 -8.80
C ALA A 24 -15.98 20.36 -8.01
N TRP A 25 -15.69 19.29 -7.26
CA TRP A 25 -16.66 18.67 -6.37
C TRP A 25 -17.08 19.63 -5.25
N LEU A 26 -16.13 20.25 -4.54
CA LEU A 26 -16.36 21.17 -3.43
C LEU A 26 -17.34 22.28 -3.80
N TYR A 27 -17.11 22.95 -4.93
CA TYR A 27 -17.98 24.04 -5.40
C TYR A 27 -19.34 23.59 -5.95
N SER A 28 -19.51 22.30 -6.22
CA SER A 28 -20.81 21.75 -6.63
C SER A 28 -21.76 21.48 -5.44
N GLN A 29 -21.24 21.45 -4.21
CA GLN A 29 -22.03 21.12 -3.03
C GLN A 29 -22.65 22.36 -2.40
N THR A 30 -23.97 22.30 -2.16
CA THR A 30 -24.72 23.43 -1.57
C THR A 30 -24.91 23.32 -0.06
N ASP A 31 -24.61 22.17 0.54
CA ASP A 31 -24.92 21.83 1.94
C ASP A 31 -23.66 21.54 2.79
N LEU A 32 -22.46 21.72 2.23
CA LEU A 32 -21.21 21.39 2.91
C LEU A 32 -20.97 22.22 4.17
N GLU A 33 -21.38 23.49 4.20
CA GLU A 33 -21.23 24.35 5.37
C GLU A 33 -21.88 23.74 6.62
N ALA A 34 -23.09 23.20 6.47
CA ALA A 34 -23.79 22.51 7.57
C ALA A 34 -23.07 21.21 7.98
N ALA A 35 -22.32 20.58 7.07
CA ALA A 35 -21.64 19.32 7.33
C ALA A 35 -20.29 19.47 8.05
N VAL A 36 -19.51 20.52 7.74
CA VAL A 36 -18.16 20.75 8.27
C VAL A 36 -18.06 21.93 9.25
N GLY A 37 -19.11 22.75 9.32
CA GLY A 37 -19.14 23.99 10.08
C GLY A 37 -18.57 25.18 9.31
N GLU A 38 -19.07 26.38 9.64
CA GLU A 38 -18.75 27.64 8.95
C GLU A 38 -17.24 27.89 8.80
N ALA A 39 -16.47 27.76 9.89
CA ALA A 39 -15.04 28.06 9.89
C ALA A 39 -14.22 27.17 8.93
N LEU A 40 -14.49 25.86 8.94
CA LEU A 40 -13.81 24.93 8.04
C LEU A 40 -14.32 25.09 6.61
N TYR A 41 -15.63 25.30 6.41
CA TYR A 41 -16.17 25.57 5.10
C TYR A 41 -15.54 26.80 4.45
N PHE A 42 -15.44 27.91 5.19
CA PHE A 42 -14.76 29.12 4.73
C PHE A 42 -13.31 28.83 4.34
N THR A 43 -12.58 28.09 5.18
CA THR A 43 -11.21 27.66 4.87
C THR A 43 -11.14 26.86 3.58
N LEU A 44 -12.05 25.90 3.37
CA LEU A 44 -12.08 25.07 2.16
C LEU A 44 -12.32 25.89 0.90
N ILE A 45 -13.25 26.85 0.90
CA ILE A 45 -13.58 27.65 -0.29
C ILE A 45 -12.59 28.80 -0.54
N SER A 46 -11.84 29.23 0.48
CA SER A 46 -10.84 30.30 0.36
C SER A 46 -9.41 29.80 0.11
N THR A 47 -9.19 28.48 0.17
CA THR A 47 -7.86 27.87 0.00
C THR A 47 -7.37 28.03 -1.44
N ASN A 48 -6.11 28.40 -1.59
CA ASN A 48 -5.43 28.36 -2.88
C ASN A 48 -4.97 26.92 -3.19
N TYR A 49 -5.79 26.17 -3.92
CA TYR A 49 -5.51 24.79 -4.35
C TYR A 49 -4.37 24.65 -5.37
N ARG A 50 -3.64 25.72 -5.66
CA ARG A 50 -2.36 25.66 -6.39
C ARG A 50 -1.14 25.68 -5.47
N SER A 51 -1.34 26.00 -4.19
CA SER A 51 -0.29 26.02 -3.16
C SER A 51 -0.17 24.66 -2.48
N ILE A 52 0.99 24.01 -2.63
CA ILE A 52 1.26 22.69 -2.02
C ILE A 52 1.12 22.75 -0.49
N GLU A 53 1.57 23.84 0.13
CA GLU A 53 1.51 24.02 1.59
C GLU A 53 0.07 24.15 2.09
N GLU A 54 -0.76 24.91 1.38
CA GLU A 54 -2.17 25.08 1.75
C GLU A 54 -2.96 23.79 1.53
N ILE A 55 -2.72 23.08 0.42
CA ILE A 55 -3.31 21.75 0.16
C ILE A 55 -2.96 20.80 1.32
N TYR A 56 -1.70 20.75 1.72
CA TYR A 56 -1.26 19.91 2.83
C TYR A 56 -1.98 20.27 4.14
N SER A 57 -2.09 21.56 4.45
CA SER A 57 -2.78 22.07 5.64
C SER A 57 -4.27 21.68 5.65
N VAL A 58 -4.95 21.85 4.51
CA VAL A 58 -6.37 21.45 4.36
C VAL A 58 -6.53 19.95 4.54
N LYS A 59 -5.68 19.13 3.88
CA LYS A 59 -5.74 17.67 4.04
C LYS A 59 -5.57 17.25 5.50
N LYS A 60 -4.64 17.87 6.24
CA LYS A 60 -4.45 17.60 7.68
C LYS A 60 -5.66 17.99 8.52
N THR A 61 -6.28 19.12 8.21
CA THR A 61 -7.49 19.57 8.92
C THR A 61 -8.68 18.64 8.66
N LEU A 62 -8.88 18.24 7.40
CA LEU A 62 -9.90 17.27 7.01
C LEU A 62 -9.64 15.91 7.67
N GLU A 63 -8.41 15.42 7.66
CA GLU A 63 -8.04 14.16 8.33
C GLU A 63 -8.40 14.20 9.82
N ALA A 64 -8.08 15.29 10.51
CA ALA A 64 -8.40 15.46 11.93
C ALA A 64 -9.91 15.49 12.20
N LEU A 65 -10.71 16.06 11.30
CA LEU A 65 -12.17 16.03 11.37
C LEU A 65 -12.74 14.62 11.16
N LEU A 66 -12.21 13.90 10.18
CA LEU A 66 -12.78 12.63 9.72
C LEU A 66 -12.35 11.43 10.58
N ARG A 67 -11.12 11.45 11.11
CA ARG A 67 -10.53 10.31 11.83
C ARG A 67 -11.35 9.85 13.06
N PRO A 68 -11.96 10.73 13.88
CA PRO A 68 -12.85 10.32 14.96
C PRO A 68 -14.11 9.56 14.51
N LEU A 69 -14.50 9.68 13.23
CA LEU A 69 -15.68 9.01 12.66
C LEU A 69 -15.35 7.61 12.12
N MET A 70 -14.07 7.24 12.05
CA MET A 70 -13.64 5.97 11.48
C MET A 70 -13.88 4.79 12.44
N THR A 71 -14.39 3.70 11.89
CA THR A 71 -14.50 2.40 12.57
C THR A 71 -13.42 1.41 12.13
N CYS A 72 -12.66 1.73 11.08
CA CYS A 72 -11.55 0.94 10.54
C CYS A 72 -10.57 1.84 9.77
N GLU A 73 -9.34 1.37 9.52
CA GLU A 73 -8.30 2.13 8.81
C GLU A 73 -8.55 2.26 7.29
N CYS A 74 -9.48 1.47 6.74
CA CYS A 74 -9.68 1.36 5.29
C CYS A 74 -10.01 2.69 4.60
N ALA A 75 -10.67 3.63 5.29
CA ALA A 75 -11.01 4.94 4.72
C ALA A 75 -9.78 5.87 4.62
N ALA A 76 -8.79 5.73 5.50
CA ALA A 76 -7.59 6.57 5.48
C ALA A 76 -6.51 6.05 4.50
N LEU A 77 -6.55 4.77 4.16
CA LEU A 77 -5.58 4.16 3.24
C LEU A 77 -5.89 4.53 1.77
N PRO A 78 -4.91 4.95 0.96
CA PRO A 78 -5.10 5.19 -0.48
C PRO A 78 -5.42 3.91 -1.24
N ASN A 79 -5.78 4.04 -2.52
CA ASN A 79 -6.06 2.89 -3.40
C ASN A 79 -4.85 1.95 -3.54
N SER A 80 -3.64 2.50 -3.52
CA SER A 80 -2.38 1.75 -3.42
C SER A 80 -1.67 2.19 -2.15
N ALA A 81 -1.62 1.33 -1.14
CA ALA A 81 -1.13 1.69 0.18
C ALA A 81 0.04 0.80 0.61
N VAL A 82 0.87 1.34 1.50
CA VAL A 82 1.90 0.59 2.23
C VAL A 82 1.53 0.62 3.70
N VAL A 83 1.47 -0.55 4.32
CA VAL A 83 1.30 -0.69 5.77
C VAL A 83 2.55 -1.35 6.33
N PRO A 84 3.44 -0.58 6.98
CA PRO A 84 4.65 -1.14 7.56
C PRO A 84 4.34 -2.11 8.70
N MET A 85 5.06 -3.22 8.73
CA MET A 85 4.92 -4.22 9.78
C MET A 85 5.62 -3.73 11.06
N GLY A 86 4.94 -3.84 12.20
CA GLY A 86 5.47 -3.48 13.51
C GLY A 86 5.73 -1.99 13.77
N MET A 87 5.59 -1.10 12.78
CA MET A 87 5.85 0.33 12.94
C MET A 87 4.56 1.11 13.24
N GLN A 88 4.56 1.88 14.34
CA GLN A 88 3.46 2.77 14.74
C GLN A 88 2.08 2.08 14.91
N GLY A 89 2.05 0.74 14.95
CA GLY A 89 0.87 -0.10 15.13
C GLY A 89 -0.18 0.05 14.03
N LEU A 90 0.17 0.55 12.84
CA LEU A 90 -0.77 0.70 11.73
C LEU A 90 -1.24 -0.67 11.22
N ASP A 91 -0.32 -1.61 11.09
CA ASP A 91 -0.58 -3.03 10.81
C ASP A 91 -1.61 -3.62 11.80
N GLY A 92 -1.39 -3.43 13.10
CA GLY A 92 -2.30 -3.91 14.14
C GLY A 92 -3.70 -3.29 14.02
N ARG A 93 -3.80 -1.99 13.75
CA ARG A 93 -5.10 -1.31 13.56
C ARG A 93 -5.79 -1.74 12.26
N PHE A 94 -5.04 -1.99 11.19
CA PHE A 94 -5.56 -2.52 9.93
C PHE A 94 -6.15 -3.92 10.14
N PHE A 95 -5.35 -4.86 10.65
CA PHE A 95 -5.77 -6.25 10.86
C PHE A 95 -6.81 -6.42 11.97
N ALA A 96 -6.96 -5.47 12.88
CA ALA A 96 -8.07 -5.48 13.84
C ALA A 96 -9.45 -5.54 13.16
N THR A 97 -9.56 -5.11 11.91
CA THR A 97 -10.84 -5.05 11.18
C THR A 97 -10.88 -5.84 9.89
N VAL A 98 -9.76 -6.41 9.45
CA VAL A 98 -9.60 -7.01 8.12
C VAL A 98 -9.31 -8.51 8.26
N ASP A 99 -10.07 -9.33 7.54
CA ASP A 99 -9.91 -10.79 7.49
C ASP A 99 -9.44 -11.25 6.12
N THR A 100 -8.56 -12.24 6.09
CA THR A 100 -8.23 -12.98 4.87
C THR A 100 -9.44 -13.76 4.38
N VAL A 101 -9.78 -13.59 3.10
CA VAL A 101 -10.91 -14.28 2.44
C VAL A 101 -10.45 -15.26 1.37
N ALA A 102 -9.24 -15.10 0.85
CA ALA A 102 -8.62 -16.03 -0.09
C ALA A 102 -7.10 -15.91 0.00
N GLU A 103 -6.40 -17.04 -0.07
CA GLU A 103 -4.94 -17.11 -0.23
C GLU A 103 -4.64 -17.61 -1.63
N TYR A 104 -3.60 -17.08 -2.28
CA TYR A 104 -3.25 -17.54 -3.62
C TYR A 104 -2.79 -19.00 -3.62
N GLY A 105 -1.95 -19.35 -2.64
CA GLY A 105 -1.42 -20.70 -2.44
C GLY A 105 0.03 -20.68 -1.95
N PRO A 106 0.58 -21.84 -1.54
CA PRO A 106 1.87 -21.92 -0.85
C PRO A 106 3.07 -21.49 -1.70
N GLU A 107 3.01 -21.65 -3.03
CA GLU A 107 4.08 -21.23 -3.94
C GLU A 107 4.16 -19.71 -4.12
N VAL A 108 3.06 -19.00 -3.84
CA VAL A 108 2.92 -17.54 -3.90
C VAL A 108 2.45 -17.07 -2.51
N TRP A 109 3.19 -17.50 -1.49
CA TRP A 109 2.86 -17.33 -0.07
C TRP A 109 2.67 -15.87 0.35
N TRP A 110 3.22 -14.92 -0.41
CA TRP A 110 3.10 -13.49 -0.13
C TRP A 110 1.75 -12.91 -0.54
N LEU A 111 0.97 -13.57 -1.40
CA LEU A 111 -0.22 -12.98 -2.02
C LEU A 111 -1.51 -13.56 -1.44
N TYR A 112 -2.36 -12.67 -0.94
CA TYR A 112 -3.70 -13.02 -0.48
C TYR A 112 -4.67 -11.86 -0.71
N ALA A 113 -5.96 -12.13 -0.53
CA ALA A 113 -7.00 -11.13 -0.51
C ALA A 113 -7.70 -11.09 0.83
N SER A 114 -8.07 -9.89 1.24
CA SER A 114 -8.73 -9.64 2.51
C SER A 114 -9.95 -8.75 2.35
N ARG A 115 -10.89 -8.85 3.29
CA ARG A 115 -12.09 -8.03 3.36
C ARG A 115 -12.23 -7.43 4.75
N CYS A 116 -12.48 -6.13 4.81
CA CYS A 116 -12.77 -5.44 6.06
C CYS A 116 -14.15 -5.84 6.58
N ARG A 117 -14.23 -6.33 7.82
CA ARG A 117 -15.49 -6.64 8.51
C ARG A 117 -16.32 -5.39 8.81
N ALA A 118 -15.69 -4.24 8.98
CA ALA A 118 -16.37 -3.01 9.39
C ALA A 118 -17.03 -2.28 8.21
N CYS A 119 -16.34 -2.16 7.08
CA CYS A 119 -16.84 -1.40 5.92
C CYS A 119 -16.99 -2.24 4.64
N GLY A 120 -16.65 -3.53 4.66
CA GLY A 120 -16.75 -4.42 3.50
C GLY A 120 -15.65 -4.23 2.44
N GLN A 121 -14.76 -3.24 2.60
CA GLN A 121 -13.71 -2.95 1.62
C GLN A 121 -12.81 -4.18 1.37
N GLY A 122 -12.66 -4.54 0.10
CA GLY A 122 -11.72 -5.56 -0.34
C GLY A 122 -10.31 -5.02 -0.58
N TRP A 123 -9.31 -5.85 -0.29
CA TRP A 123 -7.89 -5.55 -0.49
C TRP A 123 -7.19 -6.75 -1.11
N LEU A 124 -6.41 -6.52 -2.15
CA LEU A 124 -5.33 -7.42 -2.57
C LEU A 124 -4.10 -7.06 -1.74
N VAL A 125 -3.49 -8.05 -1.10
CA VAL A 125 -2.40 -7.85 -0.16
C VAL A 125 -1.19 -8.66 -0.61
N ALA A 126 -0.06 -7.98 -0.76
CA ALA A 126 1.24 -8.60 -0.91
C ALA A 126 2.08 -8.35 0.34
N GLN A 127 2.45 -9.42 1.03
CA GLN A 127 3.28 -9.40 2.21
C GLN A 127 4.75 -9.53 1.81
N GLU A 128 5.53 -8.50 2.13
CA GLU A 128 6.98 -8.50 1.91
C GLU A 128 7.69 -8.33 3.24
N GLU A 129 7.91 -9.46 3.91
CA GLU A 129 8.53 -9.54 5.25
C GLU A 129 10.05 -9.70 5.19
N ARG A 130 10.65 -9.81 3.99
CA ARG A 130 12.06 -10.16 3.87
C ARG A 130 12.96 -8.95 3.74
N ILE A 131 12.62 -8.00 2.89
CA ILE A 131 13.48 -6.87 2.46
C ILE A 131 12.95 -5.51 2.92
N TYR A 132 11.63 -5.30 2.88
CA TYR A 132 10.94 -4.05 3.14
C TYR A 132 10.20 -4.06 4.48
N ASP A 133 9.77 -5.23 4.94
CA ASP A 133 8.97 -5.40 6.16
C ASP A 133 7.64 -4.63 6.08
N ASP A 134 6.98 -4.77 4.93
CA ASP A 134 5.78 -4.03 4.54
C ASP A 134 4.68 -4.92 3.96
N LEU A 135 3.43 -4.48 4.13
CA LEU A 135 2.29 -4.95 3.38
C LEU A 135 1.98 -3.96 2.26
N PHE A 136 2.02 -4.42 1.00
CA PHE A 136 1.57 -3.65 -0.15
C PHE A 136 0.11 -3.98 -0.44
N LEU A 137 -0.73 -2.96 -0.40
CA LEU A 137 -2.18 -3.10 -0.53
C LEU A 137 -2.66 -2.46 -1.82
N LYS A 138 -3.53 -3.16 -2.54
CA LYS A 138 -4.35 -2.59 -3.63
C LYS A 138 -5.83 -2.71 -3.26
N ARG A 139 -6.53 -1.58 -3.25
CA ARG A 139 -7.98 -1.55 -3.01
C ARG A 139 -8.69 -2.27 -4.15
N LEU A 140 -9.60 -3.19 -3.81
CA LEU A 140 -10.42 -3.93 -4.76
C LEU A 140 -11.86 -3.41 -4.74
N THR A 141 -12.46 -3.31 -5.91
CA THR A 141 -13.91 -3.19 -6.05
C THR A 141 -14.61 -4.46 -5.56
N VAL A 142 -15.93 -4.38 -5.36
CA VAL A 142 -16.75 -5.54 -5.00
C VAL A 142 -16.61 -6.64 -6.06
N GLU A 143 -16.62 -6.29 -7.34
CA GLU A 143 -16.47 -7.26 -8.42
C GLU A 143 -15.08 -7.93 -8.40
N GLU A 144 -14.00 -7.15 -8.23
CA GLU A 144 -12.64 -7.69 -8.21
C GLU A 144 -12.42 -8.66 -7.03
N ILE A 145 -12.95 -8.36 -5.84
CA ILE A 145 -12.78 -9.27 -4.70
C ILE A 145 -13.58 -10.57 -4.89
N GLU A 146 -14.77 -10.52 -5.46
CA GLU A 146 -15.54 -11.74 -5.77
C GLU A 146 -14.84 -12.57 -6.86
N ASN A 147 -14.23 -11.92 -7.85
CA ASN A 147 -13.41 -12.60 -8.86
C ASN A 147 -12.21 -13.33 -8.23
N VAL A 148 -11.49 -12.67 -7.31
CA VAL A 148 -10.36 -13.30 -6.59
C VAL A 148 -10.81 -14.50 -5.76
N VAL A 149 -11.92 -14.38 -5.03
CA VAL A 149 -12.51 -15.50 -4.26
C VAL A 149 -12.92 -16.65 -5.19
N GLY A 150 -13.37 -16.33 -6.41
CA GLY A 150 -13.63 -17.31 -7.47
C GLY A 150 -12.38 -17.90 -8.14
N GLY A 151 -11.18 -17.52 -7.71
CA GLY A 151 -9.89 -18.02 -8.24
C GLY A 151 -9.31 -17.20 -9.39
N ASN A 152 -9.95 -16.10 -9.78
CA ASN A 152 -9.46 -15.21 -10.85
C ASN A 152 -8.66 -14.06 -10.23
N TRP A 153 -7.36 -14.29 -10.07
CA TRP A 153 -6.45 -13.33 -9.46
C TRP A 153 -5.98 -12.26 -10.45
N PRO A 154 -5.82 -11.00 -10.02
CA PRO A 154 -5.12 -9.99 -10.81
C PRO A 154 -3.67 -10.38 -11.11
N GLU A 155 -3.03 -9.69 -12.06
CA GLU A 155 -1.60 -9.88 -12.35
C GLU A 155 -0.71 -9.14 -11.34
N GLU A 156 -1.24 -8.11 -10.67
CA GLU A 156 -0.48 -7.39 -9.65
C GLU A 156 -0.04 -8.34 -8.52
N PHE A 157 1.23 -8.21 -8.13
CA PHE A 157 1.87 -9.00 -7.08
C PHE A 157 1.99 -10.50 -7.36
N ARG A 158 1.65 -10.98 -8.56
CA ARG A 158 1.69 -12.41 -8.88
C ARG A 158 3.10 -13.01 -8.84
N THR A 159 4.11 -12.21 -9.17
CA THR A 159 5.52 -12.61 -9.04
C THR A 159 6.17 -11.90 -7.87
N TYR A 160 7.10 -12.57 -7.20
CA TYR A 160 7.82 -11.92 -6.10
C TYR A 160 8.64 -10.73 -6.58
N GLU A 161 9.12 -10.77 -7.83
CA GLU A 161 9.72 -9.62 -8.51
C GLU A 161 8.78 -8.41 -8.53
N SER A 162 7.51 -8.58 -8.91
CA SER A 162 6.54 -7.48 -8.95
C SER A 162 6.26 -6.87 -7.57
N VAL A 163 6.34 -7.68 -6.50
CA VAL A 163 6.25 -7.22 -5.11
C VAL A 163 7.45 -6.35 -4.76
N LEU A 164 8.67 -6.79 -5.08
CA LEU A 164 9.89 -6.01 -4.83
C LEU A 164 9.94 -4.72 -5.64
N ILE A 165 9.43 -4.72 -6.89
CA ILE A 165 9.28 -3.51 -7.69
C ILE A 165 8.36 -2.50 -6.96
N ALA A 166 7.23 -2.97 -6.42
CA ALA A 166 6.34 -2.12 -5.62
C ALA A 166 7.03 -1.59 -4.36
N GLY A 167 7.77 -2.44 -3.63
CA GLY A 167 8.54 -2.04 -2.46
C GLY A 167 9.58 -0.96 -2.75
N ARG A 168 10.27 -1.03 -3.89
CA ARG A 168 11.20 0.03 -4.32
C ARG A 168 10.52 1.36 -4.61
N GLN A 169 9.33 1.32 -5.19
CA GLN A 169 8.62 2.54 -5.60
C GLN A 169 7.97 3.22 -4.40
N LEU A 170 7.50 2.44 -3.43
CA LEU A 170 6.62 2.92 -2.37
C LEU A 170 7.27 2.95 -0.98
N SER A 171 8.40 2.26 -0.78
CA SER A 171 9.02 2.10 0.53
C SER A 171 10.54 2.29 0.54
N ARG A 172 11.15 2.02 1.69
CA ARG A 172 12.60 2.04 1.94
C ARG A 172 13.03 0.65 2.36
N SER A 173 14.03 0.10 1.67
CA SER A 173 14.57 -1.21 2.03
C SER A 173 15.22 -1.18 3.42
N CYS A 174 15.11 -2.29 4.14
CA CYS A 174 15.83 -2.51 5.39
C CYS A 174 17.35 -2.52 5.14
N ARG A 175 18.11 -2.12 6.16
CA ARG A 175 19.56 -2.29 6.19
C ARG A 175 19.91 -3.52 7.00
N PHE A 176 20.41 -4.54 6.33
CA PHE A 176 20.84 -5.77 6.99
C PHE A 176 22.19 -5.58 7.66
N ILE A 177 22.29 -6.02 8.92
CA ILE A 177 23.58 -6.10 9.64
C ILE A 177 24.44 -7.19 9.02
N ASP A 178 23.85 -8.35 8.75
CA ASP A 178 24.50 -9.42 8.00
C ASP A 178 24.29 -9.19 6.49
N PRO A 179 25.34 -8.86 5.71
CA PRO A 179 25.21 -8.66 4.28
C PRO A 179 24.77 -9.93 3.54
N LEU A 180 24.91 -11.12 4.12
CA LEU A 180 24.48 -12.38 3.52
C LEU A 180 23.30 -13.01 4.26
N ALA A 181 22.49 -12.17 4.93
CA ALA A 181 21.29 -12.59 5.64
C ALA A 181 20.42 -13.53 4.77
N HIS A 182 19.76 -14.48 5.44
CA HIS A 182 18.92 -15.48 4.78
C HIS A 182 17.84 -14.84 3.90
N SER A 183 17.22 -13.75 4.37
CA SER A 183 16.24 -12.95 3.61
C SER A 183 16.77 -12.51 2.24
N LEU A 184 18.03 -12.08 2.15
CA LEU A 184 18.64 -11.64 0.90
C LEU A 184 18.96 -12.82 -0.01
N THR A 185 19.59 -13.87 0.54
CA THR A 185 20.04 -15.03 -0.25
C THR A 185 18.87 -15.86 -0.78
N ASP A 186 17.81 -16.03 0.00
CA ASP A 186 16.58 -16.70 -0.43
C ASP A 186 15.81 -15.91 -1.47
N THR A 187 15.69 -14.59 -1.27
CA THR A 187 15.04 -13.71 -2.26
C THR A 187 15.77 -13.78 -3.58
N ALA A 188 17.10 -13.67 -3.58
CA ALA A 188 17.91 -13.81 -4.79
C ALA A 188 17.72 -15.18 -5.46
N ARG A 189 17.57 -16.26 -4.67
CA ARG A 189 17.31 -17.61 -5.19
C ARG A 189 15.95 -17.70 -5.88
N ILE A 190 14.89 -17.18 -5.25
CA ILE A 190 13.54 -17.15 -5.83
C ILE A 190 13.55 -16.37 -7.15
N LEU A 191 14.12 -15.17 -7.15
CA LEU A 191 14.20 -14.33 -8.35
C LEU A 191 14.95 -15.03 -9.49
N LYS A 192 16.06 -15.72 -9.20
CA LYS A 192 16.83 -16.45 -10.22
C LYS A 192 16.19 -17.75 -10.67
N ARG A 193 15.40 -18.41 -9.82
CA ARG A 193 14.59 -19.57 -10.20
C ARG A 193 13.51 -19.13 -11.20
N ASP A 194 12.85 -18.01 -10.91
CA ASP A 194 11.72 -17.53 -11.71
C ASP A 194 12.19 -16.81 -12.99
N ARG A 195 13.33 -16.13 -12.94
CA ARG A 195 13.99 -15.49 -14.09
C ARG A 195 15.51 -15.62 -14.05
N SER A 196 16.02 -16.68 -14.69
CA SER A 196 17.46 -17.01 -14.64
C SER A 196 18.37 -15.97 -15.30
N ASP A 197 17.88 -15.28 -16.33
CA ASP A 197 18.62 -14.28 -17.13
C ASP A 197 18.62 -12.86 -16.53
N MET A 198 18.04 -12.67 -15.33
CA MET A 198 18.02 -11.38 -14.63
C MET A 198 19.44 -10.76 -14.48
N PRO A 199 19.70 -9.54 -14.99
CA PRO A 199 20.98 -8.87 -14.81
C PRO A 199 21.31 -8.60 -13.33
N ASP A 200 22.59 -8.68 -12.95
CA ASP A 200 23.05 -8.39 -11.59
C ASP A 200 22.63 -6.99 -11.11
N ALA A 201 22.66 -6.00 -12.00
CA ALA A 201 22.27 -4.63 -11.69
C ALA A 201 20.79 -4.50 -11.33
N GLU A 202 19.95 -5.30 -11.98
CA GLU A 202 18.52 -5.34 -11.71
C GLU A 202 18.24 -6.04 -10.37
N LEU A 203 18.91 -7.17 -10.13
CA LEU A 203 18.84 -7.86 -8.84
C LEU A 203 19.29 -6.96 -7.68
N ALA A 204 20.43 -6.27 -7.84
CA ALA A 204 20.93 -5.31 -6.85
C ALA A 204 19.90 -4.22 -6.55
N SER A 205 19.29 -3.69 -7.62
CA SER A 205 18.18 -2.76 -7.54
C SER A 205 17.02 -3.28 -6.69
N LEU A 206 16.51 -4.49 -6.98
CA LEU A 206 15.38 -5.11 -6.28
C LEU A 206 15.68 -5.41 -4.81
N LEU A 207 16.92 -5.78 -4.50
CA LEU A 207 17.36 -6.07 -3.13
C LEU A 207 17.75 -4.81 -2.34
N GLY A 208 17.84 -3.64 -2.97
CA GLY A 208 18.29 -2.41 -2.32
C GLY A 208 19.77 -2.42 -1.94
N VAL A 209 20.61 -3.12 -2.70
CA VAL A 209 22.06 -3.25 -2.48
C VAL A 209 22.87 -2.81 -3.71
N ASP A 210 24.19 -2.72 -3.60
CA ASP A 210 25.06 -2.49 -4.75
C ASP A 210 25.31 -3.78 -5.58
N ILE A 211 25.86 -3.61 -6.78
CA ILE A 211 26.04 -4.71 -7.75
C ILE A 211 27.03 -5.77 -7.23
N ASP A 212 28.09 -5.35 -6.55
CA ASP A 212 29.11 -6.29 -6.06
C ASP A 212 28.57 -7.09 -4.86
N HIS A 213 27.75 -6.45 -4.04
CA HIS A 213 27.01 -7.11 -2.97
C HIS A 213 25.98 -8.11 -3.54
N ALA A 214 25.20 -7.75 -4.55
CA ALA A 214 24.27 -8.69 -5.22
C ALA A 214 24.98 -9.93 -5.78
N ARG A 215 26.16 -9.76 -6.38
CA ARG A 215 27.00 -10.89 -6.84
C ARG A 215 27.47 -11.77 -5.69
N ALA A 216 27.82 -11.18 -4.54
CA ALA A 216 28.20 -11.95 -3.37
C ALA A 216 27.02 -12.77 -2.82
N ILE A 217 25.81 -12.18 -2.77
CA ILE A 217 24.57 -12.86 -2.38
C ILE A 217 24.29 -14.05 -3.30
N LEU A 218 24.42 -13.90 -4.63
CA LEU A 218 24.23 -14.99 -5.59
C LEU A 218 25.23 -16.15 -5.41
N LYS A 219 26.49 -15.82 -5.10
CA LYS A 219 27.52 -16.82 -4.80
C LYS A 219 27.22 -17.58 -3.51
N ALA A 220 26.59 -16.93 -2.53
CA ALA A 220 26.21 -17.54 -1.26
C ALA A 220 24.95 -18.39 -1.39
N SER A 221 23.96 -17.94 -2.16
CA SER A 221 22.67 -18.63 -2.35
C SER A 221 22.80 -19.97 -3.09
N SER A 222 23.79 -20.07 -4.00
CA SER A 222 24.14 -21.28 -4.77
C SER A 222 24.93 -22.34 -3.99
N ARG A 223 25.50 -21.99 -2.83
CA ARG A 223 26.22 -22.95 -1.97
C ARG A 223 25.30 -23.75 -1.04
N HIS A 224 24.07 -23.26 -0.83
CA HIS A 224 23.08 -23.92 0.02
C HIS A 224 22.30 -25.05 -0.68
N THR A 225 22.46 -25.23 -1.99
CA THR A 225 21.85 -26.33 -2.77
C THR A 225 22.64 -27.64 -2.76
N SER A 226 23.81 -27.68 -2.11
CA SER A 226 24.71 -28.85 -2.12
C SER A 226 24.71 -29.65 -0.80
N ARG A 227 23.62 -29.64 -0.04
CA ARG A 227 23.44 -30.46 1.16
C ARG A 227 22.17 -31.28 1.10
#